data_AF-A0A8T7CV65-F1
#
_entry.id   AF-A0A8T7CV65-F1
#
_cell.length_a   1.000
_cell.length_b   1.000
_cell.length_c   1.000
_cell.angle_alpha   90.00
_cell.angle_beta   90.00
_cell.angle_gamma   90.00
#
_symmetry.space_group_name_H-M   'P 1'
#
loop_
_entity.id
_entity.type
_entity.pdbx_description
1 polymer ?
#
loop_
_entity_poly.entity_id
_entity_poly.type
_entity_poly.pdbx_seq_one_letter_code
_entity_poly.pdbx_strand_id
1 'polypeptide(L)'
;MKHHKTIFVVLISILLGFSSMAVAKEGNWKKGRIYYKMVCSECHLEKAGGKISPSEKTKAEWLDYFEKNIHGPQDAPTKYTASYFVSKEYRESIKNTNRAAKKMLKVPEDQLLEDVKAFLVHTAKDSDQPSRCE
;
A
#
# COMPACT_ATOMS: atom_id res chain seq x y z
N MET A 1 12.98 -7.61 -54.32
CA MET A 1 13.81 -7.30 -53.12
C MET A 1 13.66 -5.87 -52.57
N LYS A 2 12.66 -5.06 -52.97
CA LYS A 2 12.44 -3.69 -52.41
C LYS A 2 11.36 -3.62 -51.33
N HIS A 3 10.43 -4.56 -51.27
CA HIS A 3 9.31 -4.55 -50.30
C HIS A 3 9.68 -5.11 -48.91
N HIS A 4 10.76 -5.90 -48.78
CA HIS A 4 11.17 -6.45 -47.49
C HIS A 4 11.79 -5.39 -46.55
N LYS A 5 12.43 -4.35 -47.11
CA LYS A 5 12.97 -3.22 -46.32
C LYS A 5 11.85 -2.36 -45.74
N THR A 6 10.76 -2.16 -46.47
CA THR A 6 9.62 -1.34 -46.00
C THR A 6 8.80 -2.05 -44.94
N ILE A 7 8.66 -3.38 -45.02
CA ILE A 7 7.95 -4.18 -44.02
C ILE A 7 8.72 -4.22 -42.69
N PHE A 8 10.05 -4.30 -42.73
CA PHE A 8 10.89 -4.30 -41.52
C PHE A 8 10.87 -2.97 -40.75
N VAL A 9 10.70 -1.85 -41.45
CA VAL A 9 10.64 -0.51 -40.82
C VAL A 9 9.29 -0.26 -40.14
N VAL A 10 8.19 -0.80 -40.68
CA VAL A 10 6.86 -0.67 -40.07
C VAL A 10 6.72 -1.52 -38.80
N LEU A 11 7.40 -2.67 -38.71
CA LEU A 11 7.32 -3.54 -37.54
C LEU A 11 8.02 -2.97 -36.29
N ILE A 12 9.04 -2.12 -36.46
CA ILE A 12 9.80 -1.51 -35.35
C ILE A 12 9.05 -0.32 -34.74
N SER A 13 8.21 0.39 -35.50
CA SER A 13 7.47 1.55 -35.01
C SER A 13 6.25 1.20 -34.14
N ILE A 14 5.83 -0.06 -34.08
CA ILE A 14 4.65 -0.50 -33.29
C ILE A 14 5.03 -0.88 -31.84
N LEU A 15 6.31 -1.13 -31.56
CA LEU A 15 6.79 -1.59 -30.24
C LEU A 15 7.10 -0.46 -29.22
N LEU A 16 7.00 0.82 -29.61
CA LEU A 16 7.31 1.97 -28.74
C LEU A 16 6.07 2.63 -28.10
N GLY A 17 4.87 2.08 -28.31
CA GLY A 17 3.62 2.79 -28.03
C GLY A 17 2.89 2.48 -26.71
N PHE A 18 3.43 1.63 -25.82
CA PHE A 18 2.72 1.26 -24.58
C PHE A 18 3.67 1.21 -23.37
N SER A 19 4.42 2.30 -23.13
CA SER A 19 4.85 2.58 -21.76
C SER A 19 3.61 3.02 -20.99
N SER A 20 2.93 2.08 -20.34
CA SER A 20 1.95 2.40 -19.31
C SER A 20 2.65 3.28 -18.28
N MET A 21 2.41 4.58 -18.35
CA MET A 21 2.77 5.52 -17.30
C MET A 21 1.94 5.12 -16.09
N ALA A 22 2.47 4.20 -15.28
CA ALA A 22 2.01 4.03 -13.92
C ALA A 22 2.31 5.35 -13.22
N VAL A 23 1.32 6.25 -13.20
CA VAL A 23 1.37 7.42 -12.34
C VAL A 23 1.49 6.86 -10.93
N ALA A 24 2.67 7.00 -10.34
CA ALA A 24 2.88 6.66 -8.94
C ALA A 24 1.86 7.49 -8.16
N LYS A 25 0.85 6.84 -7.59
CA LYS A 25 -0.14 7.49 -6.74
C LYS A 25 0.62 8.03 -5.53
N GLU A 26 0.79 9.34 -5.47
CA GLU A 26 1.41 9.96 -4.31
C GLU A 26 0.49 9.76 -3.11
N GLY A 27 0.98 9.05 -2.10
CA GLY A 27 0.24 8.74 -0.89
C GLY A 27 0.13 9.95 0.04
N ASN A 28 -1.06 10.21 0.56
CA ASN A 28 -1.30 11.21 1.60
C ASN A 28 -0.99 10.64 2.98
N TRP A 29 0.22 10.89 3.48
CA TRP A 29 0.67 10.38 4.79
C TRP A 29 -0.24 10.79 5.96
N LYS A 30 -0.93 11.93 5.91
CA LYS A 30 -1.86 12.35 6.98
C LYS A 30 -3.09 11.46 7.00
N LYS A 31 -3.61 11.09 5.83
CA LYS A 31 -4.73 10.14 5.73
C LYS A 31 -4.29 8.74 6.12
N GLY A 32 -3.11 8.32 5.68
CA GLY A 32 -2.48 7.07 6.08
C GLY A 32 -2.33 6.93 7.58
N ARG A 33 -1.86 7.99 8.26
CA ARG A 33 -1.76 8.05 9.72
C ARG A 33 -3.10 7.77 10.39
N ILE A 34 -4.18 8.40 9.91
CA ILE A 34 -5.52 8.19 10.48
C ILE A 34 -5.94 6.73 10.31
N TYR A 35 -5.79 6.17 9.11
CA TYR A 35 -6.17 4.77 8.88
C TYR A 35 -5.33 3.81 9.71
N TYR A 36 -4.02 4.00 9.76
CA TYR A 36 -3.11 3.19 10.54
C TYR A 36 -3.49 3.17 12.02
N LYS A 37 -3.64 4.35 12.64
CA LYS A 37 -3.99 4.44 14.08
C LYS A 37 -5.36 3.85 14.39
N MET A 38 -6.35 4.20 13.57
CA MET A 38 -7.74 3.88 13.88
C MET A 38 -8.15 2.49 13.43
N VAL A 39 -7.43 1.84 12.52
CA VAL A 39 -7.82 0.52 11.99
C VAL A 39 -6.72 -0.51 12.26
N CYS A 40 -5.49 -0.22 11.84
CA CYS A 40 -4.39 -1.15 12.01
C CYS A 40 -4.04 -1.32 13.50
N SER A 41 -3.78 -0.23 14.22
CA SER A 41 -3.39 -0.31 15.64
C SER A 41 -4.50 -0.90 16.53
N GLU A 42 -5.77 -0.58 16.26
CA GLU A 42 -6.91 -1.18 16.99
C GLU A 42 -6.95 -2.71 16.81
N CYS A 43 -6.89 -3.19 15.56
CA CYS A 43 -6.86 -4.63 15.28
C CYS A 43 -5.65 -5.32 15.92
N HIS A 44 -4.46 -4.72 15.82
CA HIS A 44 -3.25 -5.30 16.38
C HIS A 44 -3.26 -5.36 17.92
N LEU A 45 -3.83 -4.33 18.57
CA LEU A 45 -4.01 -4.30 20.01
C LEU A 45 -4.96 -5.42 20.48
N GLU A 46 -6.08 -5.62 19.78
CA GLU A 46 -7.10 -6.60 20.18
C GLU A 46 -6.76 -8.04 19.80
N LYS A 47 -6.06 -8.25 18.68
CA LYS A 47 -5.95 -9.56 18.01
C LYS A 47 -4.53 -10.06 17.79
N ALA A 48 -3.52 -9.19 17.81
CA ALA A 48 -2.15 -9.53 17.41
C ALA A 48 -1.09 -9.29 18.49
N GLY A 49 -1.50 -9.08 19.74
CA GLY A 49 -0.59 -9.10 20.89
C GLY A 49 0.09 -7.78 21.24
N GLY A 50 -0.31 -6.65 20.65
CA GLY A 50 0.17 -5.34 21.09
C GLY A 50 0.09 -4.21 20.08
N LYS A 51 0.46 -3.01 20.52
CA LYS A 51 0.63 -1.85 19.64
C LYS A 51 1.78 -2.12 18.65
N ILE A 52 1.57 -1.70 17.41
CA ILE A 52 2.59 -1.63 16.37
C ILE A 52 3.13 -0.21 16.25
N SER A 53 4.45 -0.05 16.18
CA SER A 53 5.08 1.25 15.93
C SER A 53 5.55 1.39 14.48
N PRO A 54 5.25 2.52 13.81
CA PRO A 54 5.82 2.84 12.50
C PRO A 54 7.35 2.86 12.47
N SER A 55 8.00 3.12 13.62
CA SER A 55 9.46 3.20 13.73
C SER A 55 10.14 1.86 14.02
N GLU A 56 9.41 0.74 14.02
CA GLU A 56 10.00 -0.60 14.18
C GLU A 56 10.85 -1.00 12.98
N LYS A 57 10.54 -0.46 11.79
CA LYS A 57 11.20 -0.76 10.53
C LYS A 57 11.80 0.49 9.89
N THR A 58 12.84 0.29 9.10
CA THR A 58 13.41 1.29 8.18
C THR A 58 12.47 1.55 7.00
N LYS A 59 12.72 2.63 6.26
CA LYS A 59 12.01 2.93 5.01
C LYS A 59 12.08 1.77 4.02
N ALA A 60 13.27 1.19 3.85
CA ALA A 60 13.50 0.08 2.92
C ALA A 60 12.70 -1.17 3.32
N GLU A 61 12.70 -1.52 4.60
CA GLU A 61 11.92 -2.66 5.10
C GLU A 61 10.40 -2.45 4.97
N TRP A 62 9.91 -1.21 5.16
CA TRP A 62 8.50 -0.91 4.88
C TRP A 62 8.16 -1.01 3.40
N LEU A 63 9.03 -0.51 2.52
CA LEU A 63 8.83 -0.62 1.07
C LEU A 63 8.76 -2.10 0.64
N ASP A 64 9.71 -2.91 1.11
CA ASP A 64 9.75 -4.36 0.85
C ASP A 64 8.49 -5.08 1.37
N TYR A 65 8.01 -4.72 2.56
CA TYR A 65 6.76 -5.25 3.12
C TYR A 65 5.55 -5.03 2.19
N PHE A 66 5.41 -3.82 1.63
CA PHE A 66 4.31 -3.51 0.71
C PHE A 66 4.51 -4.10 -0.68
N GLU A 67 5.74 -4.15 -1.17
CA GLU A 67 6.08 -4.77 -2.46
C GLU A 67 5.78 -6.27 -2.46
N LYS A 68 6.14 -6.97 -1.38
CA LYS A 68 5.80 -8.39 -1.18
C LYS A 68 4.34 -8.61 -0.80
N ASN A 69 3.60 -7.54 -0.49
CA ASN A 69 2.20 -7.57 -0.09
C ASN A 69 1.92 -8.50 1.09
N ILE A 70 2.81 -8.57 2.07
CA ILE A 70 2.71 -9.49 3.21
C ILE A 70 2.00 -8.84 4.40
N HIS A 71 1.26 -9.61 5.20
CA HIS A 71 0.78 -9.19 6.53
C HIS A 71 0.54 -10.40 7.45
N GLY A 72 1.52 -10.71 8.31
CA GLY A 72 1.51 -11.95 9.12
C GLY A 72 2.53 -12.97 8.59
N PRO A 73 2.35 -14.27 8.87
CA PRO A 73 3.24 -15.32 8.35
C PRO A 73 3.33 -15.30 6.82
N GLN A 74 4.50 -15.59 6.24
CA GLN A 74 4.73 -15.48 4.79
C GLN A 74 3.98 -16.54 3.96
N ASP A 75 3.58 -17.62 4.59
CA ASP A 75 2.75 -18.70 4.02
C ASP A 75 1.24 -18.46 4.24
N ALA A 76 0.85 -17.30 4.75
CA ALA A 76 -0.54 -17.00 5.05
C ALA A 76 -1.39 -16.80 3.79
N PRO A 77 -2.68 -17.20 3.80
CA PRO A 77 -3.59 -16.98 2.68
C PRO A 77 -3.77 -15.50 2.34
N THR A 78 -4.23 -15.20 1.12
CA THR A 78 -4.38 -13.82 0.57
C THR A 78 -5.17 -12.84 1.46
N LYS A 79 -6.06 -13.35 2.32
CA LYS A 79 -6.76 -12.58 3.37
C LYS A 79 -5.85 -12.01 4.47
N TYR A 80 -4.57 -12.34 4.44
CA TYR A 80 -3.53 -11.84 5.32
C TYR A 80 -2.46 -11.10 4.51
N THR A 81 -2.86 -10.42 3.44
CA THR A 81 -1.97 -9.54 2.67
C THR A 81 -2.18 -8.09 3.08
N ALA A 82 -1.15 -7.25 2.94
CA ALA A 82 -1.27 -5.82 3.26
C ALA A 82 -2.42 -5.14 2.50
N SER A 83 -2.60 -5.50 1.22
CA SER A 83 -3.68 -4.99 0.37
C SER A 83 -5.07 -5.40 0.84
N TYR A 84 -5.23 -6.60 1.43
CA TYR A 84 -6.52 -7.03 1.95
C TYR A 84 -7.00 -6.14 3.09
N PHE A 85 -6.13 -5.73 4.01
CA PHE A 85 -6.52 -4.91 5.17
C PHE A 85 -6.86 -3.44 4.84
N VAL A 86 -6.60 -3.00 3.61
CA VAL A 86 -7.10 -1.72 3.08
C VAL A 86 -8.23 -1.91 2.06
N SER A 87 -8.56 -3.16 1.73
CA SER A 87 -9.56 -3.46 0.72
C SER A 87 -10.93 -2.92 1.09
N LYS A 88 -11.78 -2.73 0.07
CA LYS A 88 -13.17 -2.38 0.35
C LYS A 88 -13.87 -3.50 1.12
N GLU A 89 -13.61 -4.76 0.79
CA GLU A 89 -14.17 -5.93 1.45
C GLU A 89 -13.91 -5.93 2.96
N TYR A 90 -12.63 -5.79 3.35
CA TYR A 90 -12.27 -5.75 4.77
C TYR A 90 -12.92 -4.56 5.49
N ARG A 91 -12.89 -3.37 4.88
CA ARG A 91 -13.51 -2.17 5.47
C ARG A 91 -15.02 -2.32 5.65
N GLU A 92 -15.71 -2.97 4.70
CA GLU A 92 -17.14 -3.29 4.82
C GLU A 92 -17.39 -4.24 6.00
N SER A 93 -16.50 -5.22 6.24
CA SER A 93 -16.64 -6.19 7.33
C SER A 93 -16.57 -5.57 8.73
N ILE A 94 -15.79 -4.48 8.89
CA ILE A 94 -15.61 -3.80 10.19
C ILE A 94 -16.34 -2.45 10.30
N LYS A 95 -17.08 -1.99 9.27
CA LYS A 95 -17.68 -0.63 9.25
C LYS A 95 -18.65 -0.33 10.39
N ASN A 96 -19.25 -1.37 10.97
CA ASN A 96 -20.25 -1.23 12.04
C ASN A 96 -19.60 -1.08 13.41
N THR A 97 -18.34 -1.52 13.57
CA THR A 97 -17.56 -1.44 14.81
C THR A 97 -16.44 -0.41 14.72
N ASN A 98 -15.98 -0.06 13.51
CA ASN A 98 -14.91 0.90 13.28
C ASN A 98 -15.36 2.09 12.42
N ARG A 99 -15.44 3.28 13.02
CA ARG A 99 -15.90 4.50 12.35
C ARG A 99 -14.94 4.98 11.25
N ALA A 100 -13.64 4.75 11.39
CA ALA A 100 -12.65 5.16 10.39
C ALA A 100 -12.80 4.31 9.12
N ALA A 101 -12.93 3.00 9.25
CA ALA A 101 -13.21 2.09 8.13
C ALA A 101 -14.47 2.52 7.36
N LYS A 102 -15.57 2.80 8.08
CA LYS A 102 -16.82 3.30 7.48
C LYS A 102 -16.62 4.61 6.71
N LYS A 103 -15.92 5.60 7.30
CA LYS A 103 -15.66 6.89 6.65
C LYS A 103 -14.80 6.76 5.40
N MET A 104 -13.87 5.81 5.39
CA MET A 104 -12.93 5.63 4.29
C MET A 104 -13.43 4.71 3.19
N LEU A 105 -14.65 4.16 3.23
CA LEU A 105 -15.22 3.31 2.16
C LEU A 105 -15.22 3.95 0.77
N LYS A 106 -15.25 5.28 0.69
CA LYS A 106 -15.21 6.04 -0.57
C LYS A 106 -13.79 6.22 -1.14
N VAL A 107 -12.75 5.89 -0.35
CA VAL A 107 -11.37 5.95 -0.80
C VAL A 107 -11.06 4.66 -1.59
N PRO A 108 -10.55 4.75 -2.83
CA PRO A 108 -10.03 3.60 -3.56
C PRO A 108 -9.00 2.83 -2.72
N GLU A 109 -9.06 1.50 -2.74
CA GLU A 109 -8.20 0.68 -1.86
C GLU A 109 -6.72 0.80 -2.21
N ASP A 110 -6.39 0.96 -3.48
CA ASP A 110 -5.02 1.19 -3.95
C ASP A 110 -4.47 2.54 -3.49
N GLN A 111 -5.28 3.60 -3.52
CA GLN A 111 -4.91 4.89 -2.96
C GLN A 111 -4.75 4.81 -1.44
N LEU A 112 -5.61 4.07 -0.75
CA LEU A 112 -5.51 3.91 0.70
C LEU A 112 -4.26 3.12 1.10
N LEU A 113 -3.85 2.13 0.30
CA LEU A 113 -2.59 1.41 0.48
C LEU A 113 -1.40 2.37 0.38
N GLU A 114 -1.35 3.20 -0.67
CA GLU A 114 -0.29 4.18 -0.84
C GLU A 114 -0.30 5.26 0.26
N ASP A 115 -1.48 5.69 0.73
CA ASP A 115 -1.60 6.61 1.86
C ASP A 115 -0.97 6.02 3.13
N VAL A 116 -1.26 4.74 3.46
CA VAL A 116 -0.68 4.04 4.62
C VAL A 116 0.82 3.83 4.46
N LYS A 117 1.27 3.41 3.27
CA LYS A 117 2.69 3.26 2.94
C LYS A 117 3.45 4.57 3.09
N ALA A 118 2.89 5.67 2.57
CA ALA A 118 3.48 7.01 2.71
C ALA A 118 3.63 7.41 4.17
N PHE A 119 2.66 7.09 5.03
CA PHE A 119 2.77 7.34 6.47
C PHE A 119 3.89 6.54 7.14
N LEU A 120 3.97 5.24 6.87
CA LEU A 120 4.97 4.35 7.47
C LEU A 120 6.38 4.73 7.04
N VAL A 121 6.59 5.06 5.75
CA VAL A 121 7.88 5.55 5.24
C VAL A 121 8.23 6.94 5.82
N HIS A 122 7.25 7.84 5.93
CA HIS A 122 7.45 9.18 6.48
C HIS A 122 7.89 9.16 7.95
N THR A 123 7.49 8.13 8.70
CA THR A 123 7.75 8.01 10.14
C THR A 123 8.61 6.79 10.52
N ALA A 124 9.26 6.19 9.54
CA ALA A 124 10.14 5.03 9.69
C ALA A 124 11.32 5.33 10.62
N LYS A 125 11.99 4.28 11.10
CA LYS A 125 13.11 4.34 12.04
C LYS A 125 14.23 5.31 11.62
N ASP A 126 14.54 5.31 10.34
CA ASP A 126 15.59 6.08 9.65
C ASP A 126 15.00 7.26 8.83
N SER A 127 13.78 7.68 9.15
CA SER A 127 13.24 8.94 8.64
C SER A 127 13.75 10.14 9.43
N ASP A 128 13.55 11.34 8.88
CA ASP A 128 13.82 12.60 9.59
C ASP A 128 12.78 12.87 10.69
N GLN A 129 11.66 12.13 10.68
CA GLN A 129 10.55 12.27 11.62
C GLN A 129 10.11 10.90 12.18
N PRO A 130 11.02 10.12 12.78
CA PRO A 130 10.70 8.79 13.25
C PRO A 130 9.64 8.85 14.34
N SER A 131 8.66 7.93 14.29
CA SER A 131 7.61 7.85 15.32
C SER A 131 8.23 7.40 16.66
N ARG A 132 8.55 8.34 17.56
CA ARG A 132 9.37 8.02 18.75
C ARG A 132 8.61 7.75 20.05
N CYS A 133 7.30 8.03 20.16
CA CYS A 133 6.42 7.64 21.28
C CYS A 133 4.95 7.97 20.91
N GLU A 134 4.03 6.99 20.96
CA GLU A 134 2.56 7.17 20.89
C GLU A 134 1.78 6.22 21.83
#